data_AF-A0A919EWT5-F1
#
_entry.id   AF-A0A919EWT5-F1
#
_cell.length_a   1.000
_cell.length_b   1.000
_cell.length_c   1.000
_cell.angle_alpha   90.00
_cell.angle_beta   90.00
_cell.angle_gamma   90.00
#
_symmetry.space_group_name_H-M   'P 1'
#
loop_
_entity.id
_entity.type
_entity.pdbx_description
1 polymer ?
#
loop_
_entity_poly.entity_id
_entity_poly.type
_entity_poly.pdbx_seq_one_letter_code
_entity_poly.pdbx_strand_id
1 'polypeptide(L)'
;MKTALSVLNMGFMRGLSAAYMEATPAINDWLAQLIDGDPVLRSTGLTVIRERAAVGYRHLEYERATDRHSPYRKMLAALWRESPVPSLRDGETLATMASLLHVDHRGASLAGALIERSGLTPTAWLRRYLRAYYVPLLHSFYAYDLVFMPHGENVVLVLEDGAVRRAVFKDIAEEIAVMDPDADLPPQVRRIRVEVPEDMKLLSIFTDVFDCFFRFLAAHLAEEGVLAEDGFWRTVAEVTRAYQEANPQLADRFRRYDMFAPEFALSCLNRLQLRDNRQMVDLADPSGALQLAGTLRNPLAGF
;
A
#
# COMPACT_ATOMS: atom_id res chain seq x y z
N MET A 1 -14.24 -0.71 -13.70
CA MET A 1 -15.37 -0.21 -12.87
C MET A 1 -15.33 -0.94 -11.54
N LYS A 2 -15.48 -0.24 -10.41
CA LYS A 2 -15.66 -0.82 -9.07
C LYS A 2 -17.13 -0.62 -8.68
N THR A 3 -17.77 -1.66 -8.15
CA THR A 3 -19.21 -1.69 -7.84
C THR A 3 -19.43 -2.06 -6.39
N ALA A 4 -20.51 -1.55 -5.78
CA ALA A 4 -21.01 -2.10 -4.53
C ALA A 4 -21.44 -3.56 -4.71
N LEU A 5 -20.94 -4.45 -3.85
CA LEU A 5 -21.32 -5.86 -3.82
C LEU A 5 -21.45 -6.32 -2.37
N SER A 6 -22.67 -6.59 -1.90
CA SER A 6 -22.94 -6.97 -0.51
C SER A 6 -22.57 -8.43 -0.20
N VAL A 7 -21.29 -8.77 -0.39
CA VAL A 7 -20.66 -10.04 -0.06
C VAL A 7 -19.65 -9.82 1.06
N LEU A 8 -19.61 -10.74 2.02
CA LEU A 8 -18.63 -10.72 3.10
C LEU A 8 -17.36 -11.42 2.65
N ASN A 9 -16.21 -10.74 2.71
CA ASN A 9 -14.92 -11.36 2.44
C ASN A 9 -13.82 -10.74 3.31
N MET A 10 -13.03 -11.60 3.98
CA MET A 10 -11.96 -11.22 4.92
C MET A 10 -12.41 -10.17 5.95
N GLY A 11 -13.56 -10.37 6.59
CA GLY A 11 -13.99 -9.49 7.69
C GLY A 11 -14.65 -8.18 7.28
N PHE A 12 -14.82 -7.92 5.98
CA PHE A 12 -15.47 -6.72 5.46
C PHE A 12 -16.59 -7.04 4.48
N MET A 13 -17.71 -6.34 4.62
CA MET A 13 -18.71 -6.23 3.57
C MET A 13 -18.14 -5.45 2.39
N ARG A 14 -18.15 -6.03 1.19
CA ARG A 14 -17.62 -5.42 -0.05
C ARG A 14 -18.58 -4.39 -0.68
N GLY A 15 -19.22 -3.59 0.18
CA GLY A 15 -20.02 -2.44 -0.23
C GLY A 15 -19.15 -1.26 -0.68
N LEU A 16 -19.79 -0.21 -1.20
CA LEU A 16 -19.13 1.02 -1.60
C LEU A 16 -19.91 2.23 -1.04
N SER A 17 -19.26 3.10 -0.27
CA SER A 17 -19.92 4.20 0.44
C SER A 17 -20.37 5.29 -0.53
N ALA A 18 -21.69 5.48 -0.68
CA ALA A 18 -22.25 6.54 -1.52
C ALA A 18 -21.77 7.94 -1.09
N ALA A 19 -21.60 8.17 0.22
CA ALA A 19 -21.09 9.43 0.75
C ALA A 19 -19.61 9.67 0.41
N TYR A 20 -18.79 8.62 0.34
CA TYR A 20 -17.37 8.79 0.01
C TYR A 20 -17.14 9.15 -1.46
N MET A 21 -18.06 8.73 -2.35
CA MET A 21 -17.96 8.96 -3.79
C MET A 21 -17.88 10.44 -4.16
N GLU A 22 -18.47 11.34 -3.35
CA GLU A 22 -18.42 12.79 -3.58
C GLU A 22 -16.98 13.32 -3.62
N ALA A 23 -16.13 12.85 -2.71
CA ALA A 23 -14.74 13.30 -2.58
C ALA A 23 -13.75 12.45 -3.41
N THR A 24 -14.18 11.28 -3.90
CA THR A 24 -13.29 10.28 -4.51
C THR A 24 -12.44 10.83 -5.67
N PRO A 25 -13.01 11.48 -6.71
CA PRO A 25 -12.20 12.02 -7.80
C PRO A 25 -11.24 13.13 -7.36
N ALA A 26 -11.68 14.02 -6.46
CA ALA A 26 -10.86 15.12 -5.97
C ALA A 26 -9.62 14.64 -5.19
N ILE A 27 -9.77 13.58 -4.37
CA ILE A 27 -8.65 12.95 -3.65
C ILE A 27 -7.65 12.35 -4.64
N ASN A 28 -8.13 11.70 -5.70
CA ASN A 28 -7.26 11.09 -6.71
C ASN A 28 -6.49 12.14 -7.53
N ASP A 29 -7.16 13.23 -7.91
CA ASP A 29 -6.52 14.32 -8.65
C ASP A 29 -5.50 15.06 -7.78
N TRP A 30 -5.79 15.28 -6.48
CA TRP A 30 -4.83 15.82 -5.51
C TRP A 30 -3.59 14.93 -5.40
N LEU A 31 -3.77 13.62 -5.22
CA LEU A 31 -2.65 12.70 -5.08
C LEU A 31 -1.81 12.63 -6.36
N ALA A 32 -2.45 12.57 -7.54
CA ALA A 32 -1.73 12.54 -8.80
C ALA A 32 -0.90 13.82 -8.99
N GLN A 33 -1.44 14.99 -8.65
CA GLN A 33 -0.70 16.26 -8.69
C GLN A 33 0.46 16.29 -7.69
N LEU A 34 0.28 15.73 -6.48
CA LEU A 34 1.35 15.60 -5.49
C LEU A 34 2.49 14.73 -6.06
N ILE A 35 2.17 13.57 -6.63
CA ILE A 35 3.14 12.66 -7.25
C ILE A 35 3.89 13.34 -8.41
N ASP A 36 3.16 14.04 -9.29
CA ASP A 36 3.75 14.75 -10.44
C ASP A 36 4.57 15.99 -10.02
N GLY A 37 4.26 16.59 -8.87
CA GLY A 37 4.98 17.73 -8.32
C GLY A 37 6.28 17.34 -7.62
N ASP A 38 6.35 16.12 -7.07
CA ASP A 38 7.43 15.68 -6.20
C ASP A 38 8.63 15.10 -6.99
N PRO A 39 9.86 15.64 -6.83
CA PRO A 39 11.04 15.13 -7.52
C PRO A 39 11.40 13.68 -7.18
N VAL A 40 11.25 13.25 -5.93
CA VAL A 40 11.59 11.89 -5.49
C VAL A 40 10.58 10.92 -6.07
N LEU A 41 9.28 11.16 -5.91
CA LEU A 41 8.22 10.28 -6.43
C LEU A 41 8.32 10.16 -7.96
N ARG A 42 8.49 11.26 -8.68
CA ARG A 42 8.73 11.21 -10.14
C ARG A 42 9.94 10.37 -10.51
N SER A 43 11.05 10.47 -9.77
CA SER A 43 12.27 9.71 -10.07
C SER A 43 12.12 8.19 -9.91
N THR A 44 11.13 7.74 -9.13
CA THR A 44 10.78 6.31 -8.98
C THR A 44 9.88 5.80 -10.10
N GLY A 45 9.27 6.71 -10.86
CA GLY A 45 8.25 6.40 -11.86
C GLY A 45 6.88 6.05 -11.29
N LEU A 46 6.64 6.29 -9.98
CA LEU A 46 5.34 6.06 -9.35
C LEU A 46 4.23 6.76 -10.14
N THR A 47 3.13 6.05 -10.37
CA THR A 47 1.89 6.60 -10.92
C THR A 47 0.69 6.01 -10.18
N VAL A 48 -0.48 6.60 -10.37
CA VAL A 48 -1.76 6.07 -9.88
C VAL A 48 -2.72 5.90 -11.04
N ILE A 49 -3.56 4.87 -11.00
CA ILE A 49 -4.74 4.79 -11.87
C ILE A 49 -5.92 5.42 -11.15
N ARG A 50 -6.28 6.64 -11.56
CA ARG A 50 -7.21 7.49 -10.80
C ARG A 50 -8.64 6.98 -10.88
N GLU A 51 -9.38 7.16 -9.78
CA GLU A 51 -10.83 6.98 -9.70
C GLU A 51 -11.52 8.24 -10.25
N ARG A 52 -11.54 8.36 -11.58
CA ARG A 52 -11.88 9.59 -12.33
C ARG A 52 -13.32 10.04 -12.18
N ALA A 53 -14.24 9.11 -11.95
CA ALA A 53 -15.65 9.41 -11.80
C ALA A 53 -16.27 8.46 -10.78
N ALA A 54 -17.27 8.95 -10.06
CA ALA A 54 -17.98 8.18 -9.06
C ALA A 54 -19.46 8.57 -9.05
N VAL A 55 -20.32 7.62 -8.69
CA VAL A 55 -21.76 7.82 -8.48
C VAL A 55 -22.17 7.13 -7.19
N GLY A 56 -22.91 7.84 -6.34
CA GLY A 56 -23.46 7.31 -5.09
C GLY A 56 -24.97 7.48 -5.07
N TYR A 57 -25.72 6.44 -4.68
CA TYR A 57 -27.16 6.52 -4.50
C TYR A 57 -27.52 6.55 -3.02
N ARG A 58 -28.34 7.54 -2.64
CA ARG A 58 -28.80 7.72 -1.26
C ARG A 58 -30.23 7.22 -1.11
N HIS A 59 -30.40 6.05 -0.48
CA HIS A 59 -31.72 5.58 -0.10
C HIS A 59 -32.16 6.28 1.19
N LEU A 60 -33.08 7.24 1.05
CA LEU A 60 -33.39 8.21 2.12
C LEU A 60 -34.00 7.56 3.36
N GLU A 61 -34.79 6.50 3.21
CA GLU A 61 -35.38 5.73 4.30
C GLU A 61 -34.31 4.98 5.08
N TYR A 62 -33.36 4.30 4.41
CA TYR A 62 -32.24 3.66 5.09
C TYR A 62 -31.33 4.69 5.77
N GLU A 63 -31.10 5.87 5.17
CA GLU A 63 -30.35 6.93 5.85
C GLU A 63 -31.05 7.40 7.12
N ARG A 64 -32.38 7.55 7.12
CA ARG A 64 -33.11 7.92 8.34
C ARG A 64 -33.09 6.80 9.40
N ALA A 65 -33.08 5.54 8.96
CA ALA A 65 -33.15 4.38 9.85
C ALA A 65 -31.81 3.86 10.37
N THR A 66 -30.67 4.40 9.88
CA THR A 66 -29.34 3.88 10.20
C THR A 66 -28.34 4.99 10.50
N ASP A 67 -27.22 4.70 11.14
CA ASP A 67 -26.08 5.63 11.22
C ASP A 67 -25.25 5.67 9.92
N ARG A 68 -24.24 6.55 9.87
CA ARG A 68 -23.37 6.74 8.69
C ARG A 68 -22.47 5.54 8.36
N HIS A 69 -22.23 4.63 9.31
CA HIS A 69 -21.32 3.49 9.14
C HIS A 69 -22.05 2.23 8.65
N SER A 70 -23.38 2.21 8.78
CA SER A 70 -24.24 1.10 8.38
C SER A 70 -23.98 0.59 6.95
N PRO A 71 -23.92 -0.74 6.75
CA PRO A 71 -23.71 -1.33 5.43
C PRO A 71 -24.88 -1.06 4.45
N TYR A 72 -26.08 -0.73 4.95
CA TYR A 72 -27.22 -0.36 4.10
C TYR A 72 -26.97 0.91 3.29
N ARG A 73 -26.14 1.83 3.80
CA ARG A 73 -25.73 3.05 3.08
C ARG A 73 -24.63 2.80 2.04
N LYS A 74 -24.20 1.55 1.87
CA LYS A 74 -23.11 1.12 0.98
C LYS A 74 -23.54 0.12 -0.10
N MET A 75 -24.86 -0.03 -0.29
CA MET A 75 -25.44 -1.03 -1.20
C MET A 75 -25.46 -0.60 -2.66
N LEU A 76 -25.40 0.71 -2.95
CA LEU A 76 -25.48 1.20 -4.32
C LEU A 76 -24.57 2.43 -4.55
N ALA A 77 -23.40 2.14 -5.09
CA ALA A 77 -22.46 3.12 -5.61
C ALA A 77 -21.57 2.44 -6.67
N ALA A 78 -20.96 3.24 -7.54
CA ALA A 78 -19.96 2.77 -8.48
C ALA A 78 -18.89 3.85 -8.72
N LEU A 79 -17.69 3.42 -9.11
CA LEU A 79 -16.65 4.31 -9.60
C LEU A 79 -15.95 3.76 -10.84
N TRP A 80 -15.40 4.68 -11.64
CA TRP A 80 -14.62 4.40 -12.83
C TRP A 80 -13.17 4.75 -12.55
N ARG A 81 -12.32 3.74 -12.66
CA ARG A 81 -10.88 3.85 -12.51
C ARG A 81 -10.22 3.78 -13.87
N GLU A 82 -9.19 4.57 -14.09
CA GLU A 82 -8.34 4.47 -15.28
C GLU A 82 -7.79 3.06 -15.45
N SER A 83 -7.59 2.65 -16.71
CA SER A 83 -6.82 1.45 -17.01
C SER A 83 -5.34 1.82 -17.09
N PRO A 84 -4.42 0.99 -16.55
CA PRO A 84 -2.99 1.20 -16.76
C PRO A 84 -2.54 0.86 -18.20
N VAL A 85 -3.34 0.10 -18.96
CA VAL A 85 -2.98 -0.43 -20.29
C VAL A 85 -2.58 0.67 -21.29
N PRO A 86 -3.31 1.80 -21.43
CA PRO A 86 -2.91 2.86 -22.36
C PRO A 86 -1.60 3.57 -22.00
N SER A 87 -1.07 3.37 -20.78
CA SER A 87 0.21 3.95 -20.35
C SER A 87 1.42 3.07 -20.68
N LEU A 88 1.21 1.88 -21.24
CA LEU A 88 2.27 0.96 -21.60
C LEU A 88 3.01 1.44 -22.85
N ARG A 89 4.33 1.25 -22.84
CA ARG A 89 5.21 1.37 -24.01
C ARG A 89 5.45 0.00 -24.63
N ASP A 90 5.97 -0.01 -25.85
CA ASP A 90 6.36 -1.25 -26.54
C ASP A 90 7.35 -2.06 -25.68
N GLY A 91 7.09 -3.36 -25.53
CA GLY A 91 7.88 -4.25 -24.68
C GLY A 91 7.46 -4.28 -23.20
N GLU A 92 6.62 -3.34 -22.76
CA GLU A 92 6.11 -3.34 -21.39
C GLU A 92 4.89 -4.27 -21.21
N THR A 93 4.82 -4.95 -20.07
CA THR A 93 3.65 -5.75 -19.66
C THR A 93 3.24 -5.40 -18.23
N LEU A 94 2.05 -5.86 -17.81
CA LEU A 94 1.50 -5.61 -16.49
C LEU A 94 1.37 -6.89 -15.68
N ALA A 95 1.66 -6.81 -14.39
CA ALA A 95 1.32 -7.87 -13.44
C ALA A 95 0.83 -7.24 -12.12
N THR A 96 -0.15 -7.86 -11.46
CA THR A 96 -0.44 -7.51 -10.06
C THR A 96 0.79 -7.78 -9.20
N MET A 97 1.09 -6.94 -8.21
CA MET A 97 2.22 -7.18 -7.32
C MET A 97 2.04 -8.45 -6.49
N ALA A 98 0.79 -8.88 -6.25
CA ALA A 98 0.48 -10.18 -5.64
C ALA A 98 1.12 -11.36 -6.40
N SER A 99 1.41 -11.20 -7.70
CA SER A 99 2.12 -12.20 -8.50
C SER A 99 3.52 -12.50 -7.98
N LEU A 100 4.17 -11.57 -7.27
CA LEU A 100 5.49 -11.81 -6.67
C LEU A 100 5.43 -12.81 -5.51
N LEU A 101 4.26 -13.00 -4.90
CA LEU A 101 4.04 -14.03 -3.88
C LEU A 101 3.40 -15.30 -4.46
N HIS A 102 3.23 -15.37 -5.78
CA HIS A 102 2.66 -16.53 -6.41
C HIS A 102 3.68 -17.66 -6.51
N VAL A 103 3.27 -18.83 -6.07
CA VAL A 103 3.97 -20.09 -6.25
C VAL A 103 3.06 -20.99 -7.09
N ASP A 104 3.61 -21.58 -8.14
CA ASP A 104 2.85 -22.44 -9.04
C ASP A 104 2.61 -23.85 -8.44
N HIS A 105 1.89 -24.69 -9.17
CA HIS A 105 1.59 -26.07 -8.75
C HIS A 105 2.81 -26.99 -8.56
N ARG A 106 4.01 -26.55 -8.95
CA ARG A 106 5.28 -27.28 -8.79
C ARG A 106 6.19 -26.67 -7.74
N GLY A 107 5.77 -25.60 -7.07
CA GLY A 107 6.57 -24.92 -6.06
C GLY A 107 7.49 -23.84 -6.61
N ALA A 108 7.41 -23.49 -7.90
CA ALA A 108 8.26 -22.45 -8.50
C ALA A 108 7.66 -21.05 -8.25
N SER A 109 8.48 -20.09 -7.82
CA SER A 109 8.00 -18.73 -7.58
C SER A 109 7.97 -17.93 -8.88
N LEU A 110 6.89 -17.18 -9.08
CA LEU A 110 6.80 -16.29 -10.24
C LEU A 110 7.78 -15.12 -10.14
N ALA A 111 8.15 -14.68 -8.93
CA ALA A 111 9.24 -13.72 -8.74
C ALA A 111 10.58 -14.28 -9.23
N GLY A 112 10.90 -15.54 -8.92
CA GLY A 112 12.08 -16.25 -9.44
C GLY A 112 12.11 -16.29 -10.97
N ALA A 113 10.98 -16.64 -11.60
CA ALA A 113 10.86 -16.65 -13.06
C ALA A 113 11.04 -15.26 -13.70
N LEU A 114 10.56 -14.19 -13.04
CA LEU A 114 10.77 -12.81 -13.49
C LEU A 114 12.24 -12.38 -13.37
N ILE A 115 12.91 -12.78 -12.29
CA ILE A 115 14.35 -12.55 -12.09
C ILE A 115 15.13 -13.25 -13.20
N GLU A 116 14.88 -14.54 -13.44
CA GLU A 116 15.53 -15.31 -14.50
C GLU A 116 15.33 -14.66 -15.87
N ARG A 117 14.07 -14.32 -16.23
CA ARG A 117 13.74 -13.66 -17.49
C ARG A 117 14.49 -12.34 -17.70
N SER A 118 14.73 -11.60 -16.62
CA SER A 118 15.42 -10.32 -16.67
C SER A 118 16.92 -10.40 -16.94
N GLY A 119 17.53 -11.58 -16.74
CA GLY A 119 18.97 -11.75 -16.80
C GLY A 119 19.76 -10.95 -15.75
N LEU A 120 19.08 -10.31 -14.79
CA LEU A 120 19.69 -9.58 -13.69
C LEU A 120 20.06 -10.53 -12.55
N THR A 121 21.02 -10.13 -11.73
CA THR A 121 21.18 -10.78 -10.43
C THR A 121 19.93 -10.54 -9.56
N PRO A 122 19.58 -11.47 -8.65
CA PRO A 122 18.41 -11.32 -7.80
C PRO A 122 18.39 -10.01 -7.00
N THR A 123 19.53 -9.57 -6.47
CA THR A 123 19.65 -8.29 -5.73
C THR A 123 19.51 -7.07 -6.64
N ALA A 124 19.99 -7.12 -7.89
CA ALA A 124 19.80 -6.04 -8.85
C ALA A 124 18.34 -5.92 -9.30
N TRP A 125 17.66 -7.04 -9.52
CA TRP A 125 16.22 -7.07 -9.79
C TRP A 125 15.43 -6.53 -8.60
N LEU A 126 15.74 -6.99 -7.39
CA LEU A 126 15.11 -6.55 -6.14
C LEU A 126 15.29 -5.04 -5.94
N ARG A 127 16.47 -4.49 -6.22
CA ARG A 127 16.71 -3.04 -6.12
C ARG A 127 15.81 -2.24 -7.07
N ARG A 128 15.56 -2.72 -8.29
CA ARG A 128 14.62 -2.07 -9.22
C ARG A 128 13.19 -2.09 -8.69
N TYR A 129 12.75 -3.25 -8.20
CA TYR A 129 11.45 -3.39 -7.56
C TYR A 129 11.30 -2.45 -6.34
N LEU A 130 12.26 -2.44 -5.42
CA LEU A 130 12.21 -1.60 -4.22
C LEU A 130 12.22 -0.11 -4.56
N ARG A 131 12.99 0.32 -5.57
CA ARG A 131 12.96 1.72 -6.03
C ARG A 131 11.61 2.12 -6.60
N ALA A 132 10.93 1.22 -7.31
CA ALA A 132 9.63 1.48 -7.92
C ALA A 132 8.46 1.42 -6.92
N TYR A 133 8.52 0.52 -5.93
CA TYR A 133 7.42 0.24 -5.01
C TYR A 133 7.63 0.82 -3.61
N TYR A 134 8.80 0.59 -3.01
CA TYR A 134 9.04 0.84 -1.59
C TYR A 134 9.56 2.25 -1.29
N VAL A 135 10.47 2.79 -2.11
CA VAL A 135 10.96 4.18 -1.96
C VAL A 135 9.82 5.21 -2.01
N PRO A 136 8.80 5.10 -2.88
CA PRO A 136 7.66 6.01 -2.85
C PRO A 136 6.87 5.95 -1.54
N LEU A 137 6.75 4.78 -0.91
CA LEU A 137 6.07 4.62 0.37
C LEU A 137 6.86 5.30 1.50
N LEU A 138 8.18 5.09 1.54
CA LEU A 138 9.06 5.80 2.46
C LEU A 138 8.94 7.31 2.28
N HIS A 139 9.00 7.79 1.04
CA HIS A 139 8.94 9.21 0.78
C HIS A 139 7.59 9.82 1.14
N SER A 140 6.49 9.15 0.78
CA SER A 140 5.13 9.55 1.14
C SER A 140 4.99 9.67 2.65
N PHE A 141 5.47 8.68 3.41
CA PHE A 141 5.43 8.70 4.87
C PHE A 141 6.26 9.85 5.46
N TYR A 142 7.52 9.99 5.04
CA TYR A 142 8.44 10.92 5.69
C TYR A 142 8.21 12.38 5.30
N ALA A 143 7.88 12.65 4.05
CA ALA A 143 7.70 14.00 3.53
C ALA A 143 6.27 14.53 3.68
N TYR A 144 5.27 13.64 3.73
CA TYR A 144 3.86 14.04 3.63
C TYR A 144 2.95 13.42 4.70
N ASP A 145 3.49 12.64 5.64
CA ASP A 145 2.70 11.81 6.57
C ASP A 145 1.66 10.93 5.84
N LEU A 146 1.90 10.65 4.55
CA LEU A 146 0.97 10.02 3.63
C LEU A 146 1.23 8.52 3.58
N VAL A 147 0.18 7.74 3.81
CA VAL A 147 0.20 6.28 3.72
C VAL A 147 -0.87 5.77 2.77
N PHE A 148 -0.67 4.52 2.34
CA PHE A 148 -1.54 3.78 1.44
C PHE A 148 -1.92 2.46 2.11
N MET A 149 -2.72 1.64 1.41
CA MET A 149 -2.83 0.20 1.66
C MET A 149 -2.01 -0.54 0.58
N PRO A 150 -0.68 -0.65 0.68
CA PRO A 150 0.21 -1.00 -0.43
C PRO A 150 0.34 -2.52 -0.68
N HIS A 151 -0.63 -3.33 -0.26
CA HIS A 151 -0.55 -4.79 -0.42
C HIS A 151 -0.62 -5.25 -1.88
N GLY A 152 -0.30 -6.52 -2.12
CA GLY A 152 -0.17 -7.12 -3.45
C GLY A 152 -1.27 -6.78 -4.46
N GLU A 153 -2.54 -6.72 -4.04
CA GLU A 153 -3.65 -6.38 -4.94
C GLU A 153 -3.66 -4.90 -5.37
N ASN A 154 -3.25 -3.96 -4.51
CA ASN A 154 -3.38 -2.52 -4.73
C ASN A 154 -2.23 -1.92 -5.54
N VAL A 155 -1.29 -2.76 -5.97
CA VAL A 155 -0.14 -2.37 -6.77
C VAL A 155 -0.12 -3.18 -8.05
N VAL A 156 0.00 -2.48 -9.17
CA VAL A 156 0.28 -3.08 -10.48
C VAL A 156 1.71 -2.73 -10.87
N LEU A 157 2.49 -3.74 -11.21
CA LEU A 157 3.86 -3.60 -11.70
C LEU A 157 3.84 -3.44 -13.21
N VAL A 158 4.61 -2.49 -13.71
CA VAL A 158 5.00 -2.42 -15.12
C VAL A 158 6.34 -3.11 -15.28
N LEU A 159 6.37 -4.13 -16.12
CA LEU A 159 7.50 -5.02 -16.34
C LEU A 159 8.05 -4.83 -17.75
N GLU A 160 9.36 -4.77 -17.90
CA GLU A 160 10.05 -4.83 -19.19
C GLU A 160 11.13 -5.90 -19.08
N ASP A 161 11.07 -6.89 -19.96
CA ASP A 161 11.93 -8.09 -19.94
C ASP A 161 11.96 -8.79 -18.57
N GLY A 162 10.87 -8.76 -17.81
CA GLY A 162 10.78 -9.38 -16.47
C GLY A 162 11.31 -8.51 -15.33
N ALA A 163 11.98 -7.39 -15.59
CA ALA A 163 12.38 -6.43 -14.57
C ALA A 163 11.27 -5.41 -14.28
N VAL A 164 11.11 -5.03 -13.01
CA VAL A 164 10.19 -3.96 -12.61
C VAL A 164 10.72 -2.60 -13.09
N ARG A 165 9.90 -1.86 -13.84
CA ARG A 165 10.22 -0.51 -14.34
C ARG A 165 9.62 0.59 -13.49
N ARG A 166 8.36 0.40 -13.09
CA ARG A 166 7.62 1.32 -12.22
C ARG A 166 6.44 0.59 -11.56
N ALA A 167 5.93 1.17 -10.49
CA ALA A 167 4.72 0.73 -9.82
C ALA A 167 3.56 1.69 -10.12
N VAL A 168 2.35 1.13 -10.17
CA VAL A 168 1.09 1.85 -10.34
C VAL A 168 0.18 1.51 -9.18
N PHE A 169 -0.20 2.50 -8.37
CA PHE A 169 -1.07 2.27 -7.22
C PHE A 169 -2.56 2.45 -7.59
N LYS A 170 -3.42 1.71 -6.90
CA LYS A 170 -4.88 1.75 -7.04
C LYS A 170 -5.57 1.68 -5.68
N ASP A 171 -6.91 1.87 -5.69
CA ASP A 171 -7.74 1.94 -4.48
C ASP A 171 -7.26 3.08 -3.57
N ILE A 172 -7.45 4.30 -4.05
CA ILE A 172 -6.86 5.49 -3.45
C ILE A 172 -7.79 6.09 -2.41
N ALA A 173 -8.97 6.57 -2.83
CA ALA A 173 -9.77 7.44 -1.97
C ALA A 173 -10.31 6.75 -0.71
N GLU A 174 -10.44 5.42 -0.72
CA GLU A 174 -10.90 4.66 0.44
C GLU A 174 -9.76 4.26 1.39
N GLU A 175 -8.50 4.27 0.94
CA GLU A 175 -7.38 3.63 1.65
C GLU A 175 -6.26 4.60 2.04
N ILE A 176 -6.06 5.72 1.31
CA ILE A 176 -5.00 6.65 1.68
C ILE A 176 -5.37 7.44 2.94
N ALA A 177 -4.35 7.77 3.72
CA ALA A 177 -4.49 8.62 4.88
C ALA A 177 -3.28 9.56 5.03
N VAL A 178 -3.52 10.74 5.56
CA VAL A 178 -2.49 11.69 6.00
C VAL A 178 -2.52 11.70 7.53
N MET A 179 -1.48 11.16 8.15
CA MET A 179 -1.37 10.96 9.61
C MET A 179 -0.97 12.24 10.35
N ASP A 180 -1.59 13.34 9.95
CA ASP A 180 -1.47 14.66 10.54
C ASP A 180 -2.88 15.29 10.55
N PRO A 181 -3.52 15.44 11.73
CA PRO A 181 -4.87 16.00 11.85
C PRO A 181 -4.94 17.47 11.40
N ASP A 182 -3.82 18.19 11.43
CA ASP A 182 -3.71 19.61 11.12
C ASP A 182 -3.23 19.88 9.69
N ALA A 183 -2.88 18.84 8.92
CA ALA A 183 -2.32 18.95 7.57
C ALA A 183 -3.13 19.86 6.64
N ASP A 184 -2.52 20.86 5.99
CA ASP A 184 -3.24 21.79 5.12
C ASP A 184 -3.66 21.14 3.77
N LEU A 185 -4.80 20.46 3.80
CA LEU A 185 -5.42 19.82 2.63
C LEU A 185 -6.60 20.64 2.07
N PRO A 186 -6.82 20.62 0.73
CA PRO A 186 -8.00 21.19 0.09
C PRO A 186 -9.29 20.69 0.73
N PRO A 187 -10.36 21.51 0.86
CA PRO A 187 -11.57 21.15 1.57
C PRO A 187 -12.17 19.78 1.21
N GLN A 188 -12.16 19.41 -0.08
CA GLN A 188 -12.70 18.14 -0.58
C GLN A 188 -11.85 16.91 -0.20
N VAL A 189 -10.58 17.11 0.15
CA VAL A 189 -9.60 16.04 0.46
C VAL A 189 -9.46 15.83 1.97
N ARG A 190 -9.81 16.82 2.80
CA ARG A 190 -9.58 16.84 4.27
C ARG A 190 -10.03 15.59 5.03
N ARG A 191 -11.00 14.83 4.49
CA ARG A 191 -11.45 13.58 5.12
C ARG A 191 -10.37 12.50 5.25
N ILE A 192 -9.25 12.60 4.52
CA ILE A 192 -8.15 11.64 4.62
C ILE A 192 -7.20 11.94 5.77
N ARG A 193 -7.39 13.06 6.49
CA ARG A 193 -6.62 13.35 7.71
C ARG A 193 -7.04 12.37 8.80
N VAL A 194 -6.05 11.81 9.49
CA VAL A 194 -6.27 10.89 10.59
C VAL A 194 -5.31 11.22 11.72
N GLU A 195 -5.80 11.04 12.95
CA GLU A 195 -4.95 11.04 14.13
C GLU A 195 -4.49 9.61 14.38
N VAL A 196 -3.17 9.41 14.43
CA VAL A 196 -2.55 8.11 14.69
C VAL A 196 -1.49 8.32 15.77
N PRO A 197 -1.47 7.50 16.83
CA PRO A 197 -0.42 7.56 17.84
C PRO A 197 0.98 7.47 17.20
N GLU A 198 1.92 8.27 17.70
CA GLU A 198 3.26 8.44 17.13
C GLU A 198 4.02 7.11 17.01
N ASP A 199 3.86 6.22 17.98
CA ASP A 199 4.46 4.88 18.03
C ASP A 199 3.82 3.87 17.05
N MET A 200 2.67 4.20 16.47
CA MET A 200 1.95 3.36 15.51
C MET A 200 2.14 3.79 14.06
N LYS A 201 2.54 5.05 13.80
CA LYS A 201 2.64 5.60 12.43
C LYS A 201 3.51 4.73 11.51
N LEU A 202 4.69 4.30 11.97
CA LEU A 202 5.63 3.52 11.16
C LEU A 202 5.17 2.07 10.93
N LEU A 203 4.14 1.60 11.63
CA LEU A 203 3.52 0.30 11.36
C LEU A 203 2.90 0.22 9.96
N SER A 204 2.56 1.35 9.34
CA SER A 204 2.16 1.39 7.92
C SER A 204 3.24 0.83 6.97
N ILE A 205 4.52 0.87 7.35
CA ILE A 205 5.61 0.24 6.60
C ILE A 205 5.93 -1.13 7.21
N PHE A 206 6.13 -1.21 8.53
CA PHE A 206 6.54 -2.46 9.16
C PHE A 206 5.48 -3.57 9.07
N THR A 207 4.19 -3.24 9.22
CA THR A 207 3.12 -4.23 9.08
C THR A 207 2.81 -4.47 7.61
N ASP A 208 2.37 -3.44 6.88
CA ASP A 208 1.76 -3.66 5.56
C ASP A 208 2.79 -4.02 4.48
N VAL A 209 4.05 -3.59 4.64
CA VAL A 209 5.13 -3.90 3.72
C VAL A 209 6.01 -5.03 4.24
N PHE A 210 6.59 -4.91 5.44
CA PHE A 210 7.56 -5.90 5.90
C PHE A 210 6.88 -7.20 6.31
N ASP A 211 5.97 -7.17 7.27
CA ASP A 211 5.38 -8.38 7.83
C ASP A 211 4.30 -8.99 6.93
N CYS A 212 3.56 -8.18 6.16
CA CYS A 212 2.46 -8.66 5.32
C CYS A 212 2.84 -8.92 3.87
N PHE A 213 4.03 -8.52 3.41
CA PHE A 213 4.46 -8.74 2.03
C PHE A 213 5.91 -9.25 1.92
N PHE A 214 6.91 -8.51 2.39
CA PHE A 214 8.32 -8.90 2.25
C PHE A 214 8.66 -10.17 3.03
N ARG A 215 8.03 -10.43 4.18
CA ARG A 215 8.19 -11.69 4.91
C ARG A 215 7.94 -12.89 4.01
N PHE A 216 6.92 -12.83 3.15
CA PHE A 216 6.60 -13.91 2.23
C PHE A 216 7.51 -13.91 1.00
N LEU A 217 7.78 -12.74 0.41
CA LEU A 217 8.63 -12.64 -0.77
C LEU A 217 10.07 -13.12 -0.49
N ALA A 218 10.65 -12.70 0.63
CA ALA A 218 11.98 -13.10 1.06
C ALA A 218 12.04 -14.62 1.31
N ALA A 219 11.03 -15.17 2.00
CA ALA A 219 10.94 -16.60 2.27
C ALA A 219 10.86 -17.43 0.97
N HIS A 220 9.98 -17.07 0.02
CA HIS A 220 9.84 -17.81 -1.23
C HIS A 220 11.13 -17.78 -2.07
N LEU A 221 11.79 -16.63 -2.18
CA LEU A 221 13.06 -16.53 -2.91
C LEU A 221 14.18 -17.31 -2.23
N ALA A 222 14.19 -17.40 -0.90
CA ALA A 222 15.17 -18.17 -0.15
C ALA A 222 14.93 -19.68 -0.26
N GLU A 223 13.68 -20.12 -0.12
CA GLU A 223 13.26 -21.53 -0.25
C GLU A 223 13.56 -22.09 -1.65
N GLU A 224 13.40 -21.29 -2.70
CA GLU A 224 13.74 -21.65 -4.08
C GLU A 224 15.25 -21.56 -4.37
N GLY A 225 16.06 -21.06 -3.43
CA GLY A 225 17.50 -20.88 -3.62
C GLY A 225 17.89 -19.73 -4.55
N VAL A 226 16.95 -18.81 -4.85
CA VAL A 226 17.16 -17.65 -5.73
C VAL A 226 17.90 -16.53 -4.99
N LEU A 227 17.46 -16.18 -3.78
CA LEU A 227 18.10 -15.13 -2.97
C LEU A 227 17.90 -15.42 -1.48
N ALA A 228 19.00 -15.60 -0.75
CA ALA A 228 18.96 -15.76 0.70
C ALA A 228 18.37 -14.52 1.40
N GLU A 229 17.71 -14.72 2.54
CA GLU A 229 17.05 -13.65 3.31
C GLU A 229 18.01 -12.51 3.68
N ASP A 230 19.24 -12.81 4.10
CA ASP A 230 20.26 -11.80 4.38
C ASP A 230 20.54 -10.91 3.17
N GLY A 231 20.55 -11.48 1.96
CA GLY A 231 20.73 -10.73 0.71
C GLY A 231 19.51 -9.87 0.38
N PHE A 232 18.31 -10.37 0.65
CA PHE A 232 17.07 -9.62 0.50
C PHE A 232 17.05 -8.40 1.42
N TRP A 233 17.20 -8.61 2.73
CA TRP A 233 17.09 -7.54 3.73
C TRP A 233 18.25 -6.55 3.69
N ARG A 234 19.48 -7.01 3.35
CA ARG A 234 20.58 -6.08 3.04
C ARG A 234 20.23 -5.15 1.88
N THR A 235 19.60 -5.68 0.83
CA THR A 235 19.18 -4.84 -0.32
C THR A 235 18.10 -3.82 0.11
N VAL A 236 17.14 -4.23 0.96
CA VAL A 236 16.14 -3.31 1.53
C VAL A 236 16.81 -2.22 2.39
N ALA A 237 17.77 -2.59 3.24
CA ALA A 237 18.51 -1.65 4.08
C ALA A 237 19.32 -0.64 3.25
N GLU A 238 20.04 -1.10 2.22
CA GLU A 238 20.79 -0.25 1.30
C GLU A 238 19.89 0.71 0.53
N VAL A 239 18.72 0.26 0.06
CA VAL A 239 17.74 1.14 -0.62
C VAL A 239 17.17 2.17 0.36
N THR A 240 16.88 1.78 1.60
CA THR A 240 16.39 2.68 2.66
C THR A 240 17.42 3.75 2.98
N ARG A 241 18.69 3.38 3.18
CA ARG A 241 19.79 4.33 3.43
C ARG A 241 20.02 5.28 2.26
N ALA A 242 20.11 4.75 1.04
CA ALA A 242 20.31 5.58 -0.14
C ALA A 242 19.17 6.61 -0.30
N TYR A 243 17.94 6.24 0.04
CA TYR A 243 16.81 7.18 0.10
C TYR A 243 17.01 8.26 1.18
N GLN A 244 17.39 7.87 2.41
CA GLN A 244 17.61 8.80 3.50
C GLN A 244 18.78 9.76 3.23
N GLU A 245 19.90 9.24 2.71
CA GLU A 245 21.08 10.02 2.31
C GLU A 245 20.77 11.04 1.21
N ALA A 246 19.90 10.69 0.27
CA ALA A 246 19.45 11.60 -0.78
C ALA A 246 18.46 12.68 -0.28
N ASN A 247 17.95 12.56 0.95
CA ASN A 247 16.94 13.45 1.53
C ASN A 247 17.34 13.98 2.93
N PRO A 248 18.52 14.61 3.09
CA PRO A 248 19.02 15.04 4.38
C PRO A 248 18.11 16.06 5.09
N GLN A 249 17.27 16.78 4.34
CA GLN A 249 16.27 17.69 4.89
C GLN A 249 15.20 17.00 5.75
N LEU A 250 15.05 15.67 5.65
CA LEU A 250 14.13 14.85 6.44
C LEU A 250 14.83 14.12 7.61
N ALA A 251 16.11 14.43 7.91
CA ALA A 251 16.89 13.69 8.91
C ALA A 251 16.24 13.62 10.29
N ASP A 252 15.56 14.68 10.74
CA ASP A 252 14.84 14.69 12.01
C ASP A 252 13.66 13.73 12.02
N ARG A 253 12.96 13.61 10.88
CA ARG A 253 11.86 12.66 10.69
C ARG A 253 12.41 11.21 10.67
N PHE A 254 13.55 10.97 10.01
CA PHE A 254 14.20 9.66 10.01
C PHE A 254 14.63 9.22 11.41
N ARG A 255 15.16 10.15 12.23
CA ARG A 255 15.51 9.85 13.63
C ARG A 255 14.30 9.60 14.50
N ARG A 256 13.19 10.30 14.25
CA ARG A 256 11.95 10.14 15.01
C ARG A 256 11.26 8.81 14.71
N TYR A 257 11.15 8.45 13.44
CA TYR A 257 10.56 7.19 12.99
C TYR A 257 11.66 6.36 12.35
N ASP A 258 12.36 5.60 13.18
CA ASP A 258 13.56 4.87 12.80
C ASP A 258 13.24 3.55 12.09
N MET A 259 13.47 3.48 10.77
CA MET A 259 13.34 2.24 9.98
C MET A 259 14.32 1.15 10.40
N PHE A 260 15.39 1.49 11.15
CA PHE A 260 16.42 0.58 11.63
C PHE A 260 16.27 0.27 13.13
N ALA A 261 15.16 0.67 13.75
CA ALA A 261 14.83 0.33 15.14
C ALA A 261 14.94 -1.20 15.35
N PRO A 262 15.39 -1.68 16.52
CA PRO A 262 15.69 -3.09 16.73
C PRO A 262 14.45 -4.00 16.61
N GLU A 263 13.28 -3.49 16.99
CA GLU A 263 12.03 -4.24 16.99
C GLU A 263 10.85 -3.32 16.62
N PHE A 264 9.76 -3.91 16.13
CA PHE A 264 8.47 -3.24 15.91
C PHE A 264 7.31 -4.12 16.36
N ALA A 265 6.15 -3.53 16.63
CA ALA A 265 5.00 -4.28 17.17
C ALA A 265 4.46 -5.32 16.16
N LEU A 266 4.15 -6.53 16.65
CA LEU A 266 3.53 -7.58 15.84
C LEU A 266 2.03 -7.32 15.70
N SER A 267 1.58 -6.85 14.53
CA SER A 267 0.17 -6.64 14.21
C SER A 267 -0.46 -7.90 13.60
N CYS A 268 -1.39 -8.54 14.32
CA CYS A 268 -1.91 -9.86 13.98
C CYS A 268 -3.20 -9.79 13.13
N LEU A 269 -3.10 -9.87 11.80
CA LEU A 269 -4.27 -9.79 10.91
C LEU A 269 -5.32 -10.88 11.17
N ASN A 270 -4.91 -12.14 11.37
CA ASN A 270 -5.86 -13.23 11.67
C ASN A 270 -6.62 -13.00 12.99
N ARG A 271 -5.99 -12.37 14.00
CA ARG A 271 -6.68 -12.07 15.28
C ARG A 271 -7.79 -11.06 15.09
N LEU A 272 -7.62 -10.09 14.17
CA LEU A 272 -8.67 -9.15 13.81
C LEU A 272 -9.91 -9.90 13.31
N GLN A 273 -9.72 -10.79 12.33
CA GLN A 273 -10.80 -11.55 11.72
C GLN A 273 -11.44 -12.56 12.69
N LEU A 274 -10.63 -13.22 13.54
CA LEU A 274 -11.14 -14.15 14.54
C LEU A 274 -11.96 -13.44 15.64
N ARG A 275 -11.60 -12.21 15.99
CA ARG A 275 -12.35 -11.38 16.95
C ARG A 275 -13.70 -10.95 16.37
N ASP A 276 -13.71 -10.46 15.14
CA ASP A 276 -14.94 -10.13 14.41
C ASP A 276 -14.76 -10.40 12.90
N ASN A 277 -15.42 -11.44 12.40
CA ASN A 277 -15.34 -11.84 10.99
C ASN A 277 -16.41 -11.17 10.11
N ARG A 278 -17.27 -10.30 10.67
CA ARG A 278 -18.34 -9.59 9.97
C ARG A 278 -18.01 -8.11 9.77
N GLN A 279 -17.35 -7.51 10.77
CA GLN A 279 -16.90 -6.13 10.78
C GLN A 279 -15.55 -6.06 11.51
N MET A 280 -14.48 -6.47 10.81
CA MET A 280 -13.14 -6.67 11.38
C MET A 280 -12.52 -5.41 11.99
N VAL A 281 -12.88 -4.25 11.46
CA VAL A 281 -12.44 -2.94 11.93
C VAL A 281 -13.67 -2.08 12.20
N ASP A 282 -13.71 -1.47 13.38
CA ASP A 282 -14.69 -0.42 13.67
C ASP A 282 -14.33 0.83 12.86
N LEU A 283 -15.24 1.27 11.99
CA LEU A 283 -15.02 2.45 11.16
C LEU A 283 -15.10 3.76 11.94
N ALA A 284 -15.57 3.73 13.19
CA ALA A 284 -15.55 4.86 14.10
C ALA A 284 -14.24 4.97 14.90
N ASP A 285 -13.52 3.86 15.08
CA ASP A 285 -12.20 3.80 15.73
C ASP A 285 -11.30 2.73 15.05
N PRO A 286 -10.71 3.06 13.88
CA PRO A 286 -9.89 2.11 13.15
C PRO A 286 -8.63 1.68 13.91
N SER A 287 -8.05 2.58 14.72
CA SER A 287 -6.87 2.30 15.56
C SER A 287 -7.16 1.32 16.68
N GLY A 288 -8.32 1.42 17.34
CA GLY A 288 -8.74 0.51 18.41
C GLY A 288 -8.94 -0.92 17.93
N ALA A 289 -9.09 -1.13 16.62
CA ALA A 289 -9.19 -2.47 16.07
C ALA A 289 -7.86 -3.24 16.14
N LEU A 290 -6.70 -2.58 16.14
CA LEU A 290 -5.39 -3.24 16.07
C LEU A 290 -5.24 -4.35 17.13
N GLN A 291 -4.61 -5.46 16.74
CA GLN A 291 -4.34 -6.61 17.60
C GLN A 291 -2.83 -6.82 17.68
N LEU A 292 -2.20 -6.06 18.57
CA LEU A 292 -0.76 -6.14 18.81
C LEU A 292 -0.43 -7.28 19.80
N ALA A 293 0.58 -8.09 19.48
CA ALA A 293 0.99 -9.23 20.29
C ALA A 293 2.51 -9.33 20.44
N GLY A 294 3.09 -8.48 21.29
CA GLY A 294 4.54 -8.38 21.44
C GLY A 294 5.19 -7.70 20.24
N THR A 295 6.45 -8.05 19.97
CA THR A 295 7.28 -7.41 18.95
C THR A 295 7.92 -8.45 18.02
N LEU A 296 8.26 -8.02 16.80
CA LEU A 296 9.13 -8.72 15.87
C LEU A 296 10.50 -8.05 15.86
N ARG A 297 11.56 -8.87 15.69
CA ARG A 297 12.89 -8.34 15.38
C ARG A 297 12.88 -7.73 13.99
N ASN A 298 13.32 -6.49 13.89
CA ASN A 298 13.39 -5.81 12.62
C ASN A 298 14.56 -6.36 11.79
N PRO A 299 14.34 -6.91 10.59
CA PRO A 299 15.42 -7.43 9.76
C PRO A 299 16.35 -6.33 9.21
N LEU A 300 15.99 -5.05 9.34
CA LEU A 300 16.91 -3.93 9.05
C LEU A 300 17.85 -3.63 10.22
N ALA A 301 17.56 -4.11 11.42
CA ALA A 301 18.38 -3.82 12.59
C ALA A 301 19.81 -4.35 12.41
N GLY A 302 20.79 -3.45 12.55
CA GLY A 302 22.21 -3.78 12.48
C GLY A 302 22.86 -3.72 11.09
N PHE A 303 22.11 -3.30 10.06
CA PHE A 303 22.67 -3.04 8.72
C PHE A 303 23.18 -1.61 8.55
#